data_AF-A0A0S7YC40-F1
#
_entry.id   AF-A0A0S7YC40-F1
#
_cell.length_a   1.000
_cell.length_b   1.000
_cell.length_c   1.000
_cell.angle_alpha   90.00
_cell.angle_beta   90.00
_cell.angle_gamma   90.00
#
_symmetry.space_group_name_H-M   'P 1'
#
loop_
_entity.id
_entity.type
_entity.pdbx_description
1 polymer ?
#
loop_
_entity_poly.entity_id
_entity_poly.type
_entity_poly.pdbx_seq_one_letter_code
_entity_poly.pdbx_strand_id
1 'polypeptide(L)'
;MVRMGAEGRLVYELNFTINAGTSDWNIDLVLGAPSPGVMPPREGARILRTRPSTVQVAVEIKSIMTEHRKAIRNRKRDLEAHHEHVHRYNNHTIAGGVFVVNQAAAFKSPLRDEITEHKNPRSLVEHCVLQMRSIASRSALQGAGLEAKAVIVVDMDNQNLAATRYLTTAPAPPVGDQLHYDAFVQSLCSLYTQRFA
;
A
#
# COMPACT_ATOMS: atom_id res chain seq x y z
N MET A 1 8.39 -4.89 14.86
CA MET A 1 9.11 -4.65 13.58
C MET A 1 10.35 -3.76 13.72
N VAL A 2 10.29 -2.57 14.35
CA VAL A 2 11.47 -1.66 14.48
C VAL A 2 12.72 -2.33 15.04
N ARG A 3 12.60 -3.08 16.15
CA ARG A 3 13.71 -3.82 16.75
C ARG A 3 14.33 -4.82 15.78
N MET A 4 13.51 -5.60 15.08
CA MET A 4 13.98 -6.60 14.12
C MET A 4 14.69 -5.98 12.91
N GLY A 5 14.24 -4.80 12.46
CA GLY A 5 14.98 -4.03 11.48
C GLY A 5 16.38 -3.66 11.96
N ALA A 6 16.48 -3.10 13.18
CA ALA A 6 17.75 -2.71 13.78
C ALA A 6 18.69 -3.91 14.02
N GLU A 7 18.15 -5.08 14.33
CA GLU A 7 18.89 -6.35 14.46
C GLU A 7 19.29 -6.98 13.11
N GLY A 8 18.90 -6.39 11.98
CA GLY A 8 19.15 -6.94 10.65
C GLY A 8 18.29 -8.17 10.30
N ARG A 9 17.25 -8.46 11.09
CA ARG A 9 16.33 -9.60 10.90
C ARG A 9 15.17 -9.31 9.96
N LEU A 10 15.04 -8.06 9.52
CA LEU A 10 14.01 -7.61 8.59
C LEU A 10 14.68 -6.81 7.47
N VAL A 11 14.37 -7.16 6.23
CA VAL A 11 14.82 -6.47 5.02
C VAL A 11 13.60 -6.12 4.17
N TYR A 12 13.78 -5.20 3.23
CA TYR A 12 12.73 -4.84 2.28
C TYR A 12 13.25 -4.77 0.84
N GLU A 13 12.34 -4.94 -0.11
CA GLU A 13 12.61 -4.69 -1.52
C GLU A 13 11.40 -4.01 -2.16
N LEU A 14 11.63 -3.29 -3.27
CA LEU A 14 10.60 -2.61 -4.04
C LEU A 14 10.44 -3.28 -5.39
N ASN A 15 9.23 -3.30 -5.95
CA ASN A 15 8.91 -3.90 -7.24
C ASN A 15 9.33 -5.38 -7.33
N PHE A 16 9.00 -6.16 -6.30
CA PHE A 16 9.34 -7.58 -6.21
C PHE A 16 8.33 -8.44 -6.96
N THR A 17 8.81 -9.35 -7.80
CA THR A 17 7.94 -10.30 -8.51
C THR A 17 7.88 -11.64 -7.77
N ILE A 18 6.68 -12.04 -7.34
CA ILE A 18 6.37 -13.40 -6.90
C ILE A 18 5.88 -14.24 -8.09
N ASN A 19 6.17 -15.53 -8.05
CA ASN A 19 5.55 -16.50 -8.94
C ASN A 19 4.47 -17.26 -8.16
N ALA A 20 3.21 -17.10 -8.56
CA ALA A 20 2.05 -17.68 -7.89
C ALA A 20 1.37 -18.72 -8.80
N GLY A 21 2.03 -19.85 -9.01
CA GLY A 21 1.61 -20.91 -9.92
C GLY A 21 2.08 -20.62 -11.35
N THR A 22 1.15 -20.31 -12.26
CA THR A 22 1.46 -20.02 -13.67
C THR A 22 1.48 -18.52 -13.98
N SER A 23 1.40 -17.66 -12.96
CA SER A 23 1.33 -16.21 -13.13
C SER A 23 2.37 -15.51 -12.26
N ASP A 24 3.04 -14.54 -12.86
CA ASP A 24 3.92 -13.61 -12.17
C ASP A 24 3.11 -12.41 -11.68
N TRP A 25 3.38 -11.97 -10.45
CA TRP A 25 2.75 -10.79 -9.86
C TRP A 25 3.81 -9.86 -9.27
N ASN A 26 3.85 -8.62 -9.75
CA ASN A 26 4.75 -7.60 -9.23
C ASN A 26 4.11 -6.91 -8.02
N ILE A 27 4.88 -6.69 -6.96
CA ILE A 27 4.46 -6.12 -5.69
C ILE A 27 5.30 -4.87 -5.42
N ASP A 28 4.65 -3.76 -5.10
CA ASP A 28 5.32 -2.47 -4.91
C ASP A 28 6.32 -2.49 -3.75
N LEU A 29 5.95 -3.09 -2.61
CA LEU A 29 6.80 -3.23 -1.42
C LEU A 29 6.66 -4.61 -0.80
N VAL A 30 7.80 -5.27 -0.56
CA VAL A 30 7.86 -6.50 0.24
C VAL A 30 8.78 -6.31 1.44
N LEU A 31 8.43 -6.96 2.56
CA LEU A 31 9.31 -7.12 3.71
C LEU A 31 9.41 -8.59 4.09
N GLY A 32 10.56 -8.98 4.64
CA GLY A 32 10.75 -10.33 5.15
C GLY A 32 12.11 -10.56 5.77
N ALA A 33 12.39 -11.83 6.09
CA ALA A 33 13.68 -12.24 6.61
C ALA A 33 14.78 -12.05 5.55
N PRO A 34 16.01 -11.67 5.94
CA PRO A 34 17.15 -11.66 5.03
C PRO A 34 17.51 -13.07 4.56
N SER A 35 18.28 -13.15 3.48
CA SER A 35 19.06 -14.35 3.17
C SER A 35 20.19 -14.57 4.21
N PRO A 36 20.64 -15.82 4.43
CA PRO A 36 21.79 -16.08 5.30
C PRO A 36 23.00 -15.23 4.89
N GLY A 37 23.72 -14.68 5.87
CA GLY A 37 24.92 -13.88 5.64
C GLY A 37 24.70 -12.39 5.34
N VAL A 38 23.46 -11.90 5.30
CA VAL A 38 23.21 -10.46 5.27
C VAL A 38 23.59 -9.85 6.62
N MET A 39 24.52 -8.90 6.60
CA MET A 39 24.95 -8.17 7.78
C MET A 39 23.86 -7.21 8.26
N PRO A 40 23.77 -6.90 9.58
CA PRO A 40 22.89 -5.87 10.08
C PRO A 40 23.16 -4.50 9.44
N PRO A 41 22.16 -3.60 9.41
CA PRO A 41 22.38 -2.24 8.94
C PRO A 41 23.47 -1.52 9.74
N ARG A 42 24.25 -0.67 9.05
CA ARG A 42 25.18 0.26 9.72
C ARG A 42 24.42 1.21 10.64
N GLU A 43 25.11 1.74 11.65
CA GLU A 43 24.54 2.68 12.61
C GLU A 43 23.76 3.81 11.91
N GLY A 44 22.49 3.99 12.29
CA GLY A 44 21.56 4.95 11.68
C GLY A 44 20.61 4.40 10.61
N ALA A 45 20.91 3.25 9.98
CA ALA A 45 19.99 2.59 9.05
C ALA A 45 19.02 1.66 9.81
N ARG A 46 17.71 1.73 9.51
CA ARG A 46 16.69 0.96 10.26
C ARG A 46 16.32 -0.38 9.65
N ILE A 47 16.20 -0.47 8.33
CA ILE A 47 15.87 -1.70 7.59
C ILE A 47 16.70 -1.67 6.31
N LEU A 48 17.37 -2.78 5.98
CA LEU A 48 18.18 -2.87 4.76
C LEU A 48 17.30 -3.09 3.54
N ARG A 49 17.62 -2.40 2.45
CA ARG A 49 17.05 -2.67 1.12
C ARG A 49 17.82 -3.82 0.48
N THR A 50 17.28 -5.03 0.55
CA THR A 50 17.82 -6.23 -0.10
C THR A 50 16.72 -7.26 -0.27
N ARG A 51 16.94 -8.19 -1.19
CA ARG A 51 15.99 -9.27 -1.47
C ARG A 51 15.70 -10.11 -0.22
N PRO A 52 14.43 -10.22 0.22
CA PRO A 52 14.05 -11.12 1.29
C PRO A 52 14.20 -12.58 0.85
N SER A 53 14.56 -13.46 1.78
CA SER A 53 14.57 -14.92 1.55
C SER A 53 13.15 -15.49 1.49
N THR A 54 12.22 -14.85 2.19
CA THR A 54 10.77 -15.15 2.17
C THR A 54 9.99 -13.85 2.26
N VAL A 55 8.90 -13.72 1.50
CA VAL A 55 7.99 -12.58 1.64
C VAL A 55 7.08 -12.82 2.84
N GLN A 56 7.14 -11.94 3.84
CA GLN A 56 6.32 -11.99 5.07
C GLN A 56 5.23 -10.91 5.06
N VAL A 57 5.53 -9.76 4.45
CA VAL A 57 4.58 -8.67 4.19
C VAL A 57 4.70 -8.30 2.71
N ALA A 58 3.56 -8.15 2.04
CA ALA A 58 3.44 -7.66 0.69
C ALA A 58 2.46 -6.49 0.69
N VAL A 59 2.85 -5.34 0.11
CA VAL A 59 2.01 -4.15 0.04
C VAL A 59 1.93 -3.67 -1.40
N GLU A 60 0.70 -3.51 -1.88
CA GLU A 60 0.39 -2.87 -3.16
C GLU A 60 -0.11 -1.44 -2.94
N ILE A 61 0.42 -0.50 -3.71
CA ILE A 61 0.12 0.93 -3.62
C ILE A 61 -0.38 1.41 -4.99
N LYS A 62 -1.62 1.89 -5.03
CA LYS A 62 -2.22 2.43 -6.25
C LYS A 62 -2.61 3.89 -6.08
N SER A 63 -2.16 4.71 -7.01
CA SER A 63 -2.55 6.12 -7.09
C SER A 63 -3.79 6.33 -7.95
N ILE A 64 -4.62 7.28 -7.54
CA ILE A 64 -5.82 7.77 -8.24
C ILE A 64 -5.67 9.28 -8.34
N MET A 65 -5.00 9.73 -9.39
CA MET A 65 -4.66 11.14 -9.59
C MET A 65 -5.67 11.87 -10.48
N THR A 66 -6.24 11.16 -11.46
CA THR A 66 -7.21 11.66 -12.45
C THR A 66 -8.25 10.60 -12.76
N GLU A 67 -9.32 10.99 -13.47
CA GLU A 67 -10.38 10.07 -13.95
C GLU A 67 -10.89 9.13 -12.83
N HIS A 68 -11.07 9.66 -11.61
CA HIS A 68 -11.22 8.86 -10.38
C HIS A 68 -12.21 7.70 -10.51
N ARG A 69 -13.37 7.92 -11.15
CA ARG A 69 -14.41 6.89 -11.36
C ARG A 69 -13.95 5.70 -12.21
N LYS A 70 -13.10 5.94 -13.21
CA LYS A 70 -12.53 4.89 -14.06
C LYS A 70 -11.35 4.23 -13.34
N ALA A 71 -10.45 5.04 -12.81
CA ALA A 71 -9.25 4.58 -12.12
C ALA A 71 -9.60 3.70 -10.92
N ILE A 72 -10.54 4.11 -10.06
CA ILE A 72 -10.91 3.38 -8.84
C ILE A 72 -11.39 1.96 -9.10
N ARG A 73 -12.13 1.72 -10.19
CA ARG A 73 -12.62 0.39 -10.55
C ARG A 73 -11.45 -0.55 -10.91
N ASN A 74 -10.51 -0.04 -11.70
CA ASN A 74 -9.31 -0.78 -12.06
C ASN A 74 -8.44 -1.04 -10.83
N ARG A 75 -8.21 -0.02 -10.00
CA ARG A 75 -7.37 -0.14 -8.79
C ARG A 75 -7.97 -1.06 -7.74
N LYS A 76 -9.29 -1.08 -7.61
CA LYS A 76 -10.00 -2.05 -6.78
C LYS A 76 -9.72 -3.48 -7.25
N ARG A 77 -9.87 -3.76 -8.56
CA ARG A 77 -9.58 -5.07 -9.13
C ARG A 77 -8.11 -5.47 -8.93
N ASP A 78 -7.18 -4.53 -9.11
CA ASP A 78 -5.75 -4.77 -8.89
C ASP A 78 -5.49 -5.21 -7.43
N LEU A 79 -6.11 -4.56 -6.44
CA LEU A 79 -5.96 -4.92 -5.02
C LEU A 79 -6.67 -6.22 -4.63
N GLU A 80 -7.82 -6.53 -5.24
CA GLU A 80 -8.48 -7.84 -5.04
C GLU A 80 -7.61 -8.97 -5.60
N ALA A 81 -7.04 -8.82 -6.79
CA ALA A 81 -6.11 -9.80 -7.33
C ALA A 81 -4.81 -9.90 -6.50
N HIS A 82 -4.33 -8.78 -5.95
CA HIS A 82 -3.11 -8.75 -5.14
C HIS A 82 -3.16 -9.74 -3.96
N HIS A 83 -4.21 -9.71 -3.13
CA HIS A 83 -4.29 -10.61 -1.98
C HIS A 83 -4.35 -12.08 -2.42
N GLU A 84 -5.09 -12.37 -3.50
CA GLU A 84 -5.19 -13.73 -4.04
C GLU A 84 -3.83 -14.27 -4.48
N HIS A 85 -3.04 -13.47 -5.21
CA HIS A 85 -1.70 -13.87 -5.66
C HIS A 85 -0.72 -14.01 -4.49
N VAL A 86 -0.75 -13.08 -3.55
CA VAL A 86 0.11 -13.12 -2.36
C VAL A 86 -0.17 -14.36 -1.51
N HIS A 87 -1.44 -14.66 -1.24
CA HIS A 87 -1.81 -15.81 -0.41
C HIS A 87 -1.63 -17.14 -1.14
N ARG A 88 -1.71 -17.18 -2.48
CA ARG A 88 -1.33 -18.35 -3.28
C ARG A 88 0.18 -18.60 -3.24
N TYR A 89 1.01 -17.55 -3.27
CA TYR A 89 2.45 -17.67 -3.12
C TYR A 89 2.84 -18.19 -1.74
N ASN A 90 2.33 -17.56 -0.68
CA ASN A 90 2.48 -18.03 0.69
C ASN A 90 1.33 -17.52 1.54
N ASN A 91 0.52 -18.46 2.04
CA ASN A 91 -0.71 -18.18 2.77
C ASN A 91 -0.50 -17.44 4.11
N HIS A 92 0.72 -17.48 4.67
CA HIS A 92 1.10 -16.75 5.88
C HIS A 92 1.46 -15.29 5.63
N THR A 93 1.73 -14.91 4.37
CA THR A 93 2.09 -13.54 4.00
C THR A 93 0.95 -12.59 4.34
N ILE A 94 1.28 -11.44 4.92
CA ILE A 94 0.33 -10.37 5.20
C ILE A 94 0.19 -9.52 3.93
N ALA A 95 -1.00 -9.45 3.36
CA ALA A 95 -1.31 -8.61 2.20
C ALA A 95 -1.88 -7.26 2.63
N GLY A 96 -1.21 -6.19 2.22
CA GLY A 96 -1.59 -4.81 2.45
C GLY A 96 -1.95 -4.08 1.16
N GLY A 97 -2.93 -3.19 1.22
CA GLY A 97 -3.29 -2.33 0.07
C GLY A 97 -3.39 -0.87 0.48
N VAL A 98 -2.90 0.02 -0.38
CA VAL A 98 -2.99 1.48 -0.17
C VAL A 98 -3.54 2.16 -1.41
N PHE A 99 -4.53 3.02 -1.24
CA PHE A 99 -4.86 4.04 -2.23
C PHE A 99 -4.24 5.38 -1.87
N VAL A 100 -3.61 6.02 -2.85
CA VAL A 100 -3.21 7.43 -2.79
C VAL A 100 -4.15 8.21 -3.70
N VAL A 101 -5.01 9.03 -3.14
CA VAL A 101 -6.08 9.71 -3.88
C VAL A 101 -5.83 11.20 -3.90
N ASN A 102 -5.80 11.78 -5.09
CA ASN A 102 -5.62 13.23 -5.24
C ASN A 102 -6.96 13.96 -5.11
N GLN A 103 -6.98 15.06 -4.36
CA GLN A 103 -8.10 15.97 -4.19
C GLN A 103 -7.88 17.32 -4.88
N ALA A 104 -6.74 17.53 -5.55
CA ALA A 104 -6.50 18.78 -6.25
C ALA A 104 -7.63 19.08 -7.25
N ALA A 105 -8.05 20.34 -7.31
CA ALA A 105 -9.07 20.79 -8.28
C ALA A 105 -8.57 20.66 -9.73
N ALA A 106 -7.26 20.74 -9.92
CA ALA A 106 -6.59 20.60 -11.19
C ALA A 106 -5.33 19.73 -11.05
N PHE A 107 -5.04 18.90 -12.05
CA PHE A 107 -3.86 18.04 -12.07
C PHE A 107 -3.24 17.97 -13.47
N LYS A 108 -1.93 18.19 -13.55
CA LYS A 108 -1.15 18.05 -14.77
C LYS A 108 -0.65 16.62 -14.90
N SER A 109 -1.32 15.81 -15.72
CA SER A 109 -0.86 14.43 -15.96
C SER A 109 0.47 14.42 -16.72
N PRO A 110 1.45 13.58 -16.34
CA PRO A 110 2.69 13.40 -17.11
C PRO A 110 2.45 12.90 -18.54
N LEU A 111 1.29 12.29 -18.80
CA LEU A 111 0.94 11.65 -20.07
C LEU A 111 0.07 12.54 -20.97
N ARG A 112 -0.30 13.75 -20.53
CA ARG A 112 -1.19 14.64 -21.28
C ARG A 112 -0.66 16.07 -21.26
N ASP A 113 -0.81 16.79 -22.36
CA ASP A 113 -0.43 18.20 -22.45
C ASP A 113 -1.43 19.12 -21.73
N GLU A 114 -2.68 18.70 -21.59
CA GLU A 114 -3.73 19.46 -20.94
C GLU A 114 -3.77 19.24 -19.42
N ILE A 115 -4.23 20.27 -18.70
CA ILE A 115 -4.54 20.18 -17.27
C ILE A 115 -5.92 19.53 -17.12
N THR A 116 -6.01 18.49 -16.30
CA THR A 116 -7.28 17.86 -15.96
C THR A 116 -7.95 18.63 -14.83
N GLU A 117 -9.16 19.12 -15.06
CA GLU A 117 -10.01 19.71 -14.02
C GLU A 117 -10.95 18.67 -13.40
N HIS A 118 -10.91 18.56 -12.08
CA HIS A 118 -11.79 17.67 -11.33
C HIS A 118 -13.06 18.39 -10.91
N LYS A 119 -14.20 17.95 -11.44
CA LYS A 119 -15.52 18.39 -10.96
C LYS A 119 -15.81 17.73 -9.62
N ASN A 120 -15.96 18.53 -8.57
CA ASN A 120 -16.27 18.09 -7.20
C ASN A 120 -15.24 17.08 -6.63
N PRO A 121 -13.95 17.46 -6.50
CA PRO A 121 -12.89 16.53 -6.11
C PRO A 121 -13.16 15.87 -4.75
N ARG A 122 -13.79 16.59 -3.82
CA ARG A 122 -14.22 16.05 -2.52
C ARG A 122 -15.07 14.78 -2.68
N SER A 123 -16.16 14.84 -3.45
CA SER A 123 -17.06 13.70 -3.65
C SER A 123 -16.39 12.54 -4.40
N LEU A 124 -15.40 12.82 -5.25
CA LEU A 124 -14.59 11.79 -5.90
C LEU A 124 -13.71 11.05 -4.89
N VAL A 125 -13.10 11.77 -3.94
CA VAL A 125 -12.32 11.17 -2.85
C VAL A 125 -13.21 10.33 -1.93
N GLU A 126 -14.38 10.84 -1.53
CA GLU A 126 -15.36 10.10 -0.72
C GLU A 126 -15.74 8.76 -1.39
N HIS A 127 -15.98 8.80 -2.70
CA HIS A 127 -16.23 7.58 -3.48
C HIS A 127 -15.04 6.61 -3.44
N CYS A 128 -13.80 7.10 -3.59
CA CYS A 128 -12.61 6.25 -3.53
C CYS A 128 -12.42 5.59 -2.15
N VAL A 129 -12.69 6.33 -1.06
CA VAL A 129 -12.66 5.79 0.31
C VAL A 129 -13.68 4.67 0.46
N LEU A 130 -14.92 4.87 -0.01
CA LEU A 130 -15.95 3.83 0.01
C LEU A 130 -15.56 2.59 -0.81
N GLN A 131 -14.91 2.78 -1.97
CA GLN A 131 -14.45 1.66 -2.79
C GLN A 131 -13.33 0.87 -2.08
N MET A 132 -12.38 1.51 -1.41
CA MET A 132 -11.38 0.81 -0.58
C MET A 132 -12.04 0.02 0.56
N ARG A 133 -13.05 0.62 1.20
CA ARG A 133 -13.81 -0.03 2.28
C ARG A 133 -14.51 -1.30 1.77
N SER A 134 -14.97 -1.29 0.52
CA SER A 134 -15.64 -2.43 -0.13
C SER A 134 -14.74 -3.58 -0.59
N ILE A 135 -13.41 -3.43 -0.52
CA ILE A 135 -12.47 -4.53 -0.78
C ILE A 135 -12.54 -5.52 0.38
N ALA A 136 -12.55 -6.82 0.07
CA ALA A 136 -12.61 -7.87 1.09
C ALA A 136 -11.50 -7.69 2.15
N SER A 137 -11.84 -7.94 3.41
CA SER A 137 -10.89 -7.96 4.52
C SER A 137 -10.69 -9.39 5.01
N ARG A 138 -9.44 -9.77 5.27
CA ARG A 138 -9.10 -11.09 5.79
C ARG A 138 -8.61 -10.99 7.23
N SER A 139 -9.23 -11.74 8.13
CA SER A 139 -8.92 -11.73 9.58
C SER A 139 -8.25 -13.02 10.08
N ALA A 140 -8.21 -14.08 9.27
CA ALA A 140 -7.60 -15.36 9.60
C ALA A 140 -6.78 -15.91 8.43
N LEU A 141 -5.98 -16.95 8.67
CA LEU A 141 -5.20 -17.64 7.61
C LEU A 141 -6.08 -18.38 6.60
N GLN A 142 -7.39 -18.45 6.79
CA GLN A 142 -8.32 -18.91 5.75
C GLN A 142 -9.24 -17.77 5.35
N GLY A 143 -9.58 -17.72 4.07
CA GLY A 143 -10.39 -16.67 3.47
C GLY A 143 -9.60 -15.73 2.56
N ALA A 144 -10.34 -14.86 1.89
CA ALA A 144 -9.86 -13.90 0.91
C ALA A 144 -9.93 -12.47 1.46
N GLY A 145 -9.09 -11.58 0.93
CA GLY A 145 -9.10 -10.16 1.25
C GLY A 145 -7.77 -9.65 1.78
N LEU A 146 -7.65 -8.33 1.88
CA LEU A 146 -6.50 -7.67 2.48
C LEU A 146 -6.55 -7.74 3.99
N GLU A 147 -5.40 -7.92 4.63
CA GLU A 147 -5.29 -7.86 6.09
C GLU A 147 -5.04 -6.44 6.62
N ALA A 148 -4.49 -5.55 5.79
CA ALA A 148 -4.33 -4.13 6.13
C ALA A 148 -4.67 -3.24 4.93
N LYS A 149 -5.41 -2.15 5.18
CA LYS A 149 -5.87 -1.21 4.14
C LYS A 149 -5.63 0.23 4.57
N ALA A 150 -5.20 1.09 3.64
CA ALA A 150 -5.11 2.52 3.89
C ALA A 150 -5.60 3.37 2.71
N VAL A 151 -6.11 4.55 3.01
CA VAL A 151 -6.34 5.62 2.03
C VAL A 151 -5.60 6.87 2.48
N ILE A 152 -4.67 7.32 1.64
CA ILE A 152 -3.93 8.57 1.80
C ILE A 152 -4.53 9.57 0.83
N VAL A 153 -4.92 10.74 1.32
CA VAL A 153 -5.45 11.82 0.48
C VAL A 153 -4.40 12.92 0.37
N VAL A 154 -4.14 13.37 -0.85
CA VAL A 154 -3.19 14.44 -1.14
C VAL A 154 -3.86 15.55 -1.93
N ASP A 155 -3.36 16.77 -1.79
CA ASP A 155 -3.60 17.87 -2.70
C ASP A 155 -2.29 18.14 -3.46
N MET A 156 -2.24 17.69 -4.71
CA MET A 156 -1.05 17.73 -5.56
C MET A 156 -1.48 18.12 -6.97
N ASP A 157 -0.97 19.22 -7.51
CA ASP A 157 -1.26 19.66 -8.90
C ASP A 157 -0.33 19.02 -9.94
N ASN A 158 0.73 18.36 -9.49
CA ASN A 158 1.84 17.82 -10.27
C ASN A 158 2.59 18.86 -11.11
N GLN A 159 2.61 20.10 -10.63
CA GLN A 159 3.37 21.21 -11.20
C GLN A 159 4.27 21.84 -10.11
N ASN A 160 3.66 22.26 -9.00
CA ASN A 160 4.40 22.77 -7.84
C ASN A 160 4.47 21.70 -6.77
N LEU A 161 5.42 20.77 -6.92
CA LEU A 161 5.58 19.65 -5.97
C LEU A 161 5.81 20.12 -4.53
N ALA A 162 6.45 21.27 -4.32
CA ALA A 162 6.67 21.85 -3.00
C ALA A 162 5.38 22.32 -2.31
N ALA A 163 4.32 22.59 -3.08
CA ALA A 163 3.00 22.92 -2.56
C ALA A 163 2.13 21.69 -2.27
N THR A 164 2.64 20.47 -2.50
CA THR A 164 1.89 19.24 -2.21
C THR A 164 1.55 19.15 -0.73
N ARG A 165 0.28 18.84 -0.43
CA ARG A 165 -0.19 18.67 0.96
C ARG A 165 -0.73 17.28 1.18
N TYR A 166 -0.36 16.69 2.32
CA TYR A 166 -1.08 15.55 2.88
C TYR A 166 -2.32 16.07 3.62
N LEU A 167 -3.49 15.54 3.29
CA LEU A 167 -4.76 15.96 3.87
C LEU A 167 -5.21 14.97 4.96
N THR A 168 -5.50 15.50 6.15
CA THR A 168 -6.00 14.73 7.30
C THR A 168 -7.46 15.02 7.64
N THR A 169 -8.04 16.05 7.02
CA THR A 169 -9.46 16.39 7.19
C THR A 169 -10.33 15.63 6.21
N ALA A 170 -11.60 15.40 6.57
CA ALA A 170 -12.58 14.81 5.68
C ALA A 170 -12.52 15.47 4.28
N PRO A 171 -12.53 14.69 3.20
CA PRO A 171 -12.90 13.29 3.09
C PRO A 171 -11.77 12.27 3.32
N ALA A 172 -10.57 12.71 3.75
CA ALA A 172 -9.56 11.77 4.23
C ALA A 172 -10.10 10.95 5.42
N PRO A 173 -9.72 9.65 5.54
CA PRO A 173 -10.07 8.88 6.74
C PRO A 173 -9.58 9.62 7.99
N PRO A 174 -10.42 9.82 9.02
CA PRO A 174 -9.99 10.44 10.26
C PRO A 174 -9.16 9.47 11.09
N VAL A 175 -8.39 9.99 12.06
CA VAL A 175 -7.71 9.17 13.07
C VAL A 175 -8.75 8.28 13.79
N GLY A 176 -8.43 6.99 13.94
CA GLY A 176 -9.33 5.98 14.48
C GLY A 176 -10.14 5.21 13.43
N ASP A 177 -10.21 5.69 12.19
CA ASP A 177 -10.75 4.90 11.07
C ASP A 177 -9.76 3.78 10.68
N GLN A 178 -10.28 2.58 10.37
CA GLN A 178 -9.49 1.44 9.90
C GLN A 178 -8.72 1.71 8.60
N LEU A 179 -9.17 2.67 7.78
CA LEU A 179 -8.47 3.08 6.55
C LEU A 179 -7.44 4.21 6.78
N HIS A 180 -7.30 4.71 8.02
CA HIS A 180 -6.26 5.68 8.35
C HIS A 180 -4.87 5.03 8.26
N TYR A 181 -3.85 5.81 7.88
CA TYR A 181 -2.49 5.30 7.72
C TYR A 181 -1.92 4.69 9.00
N ASP A 182 -2.19 5.29 10.17
CA ASP A 182 -1.73 4.74 11.45
C ASP A 182 -2.37 3.38 11.74
N ALA A 183 -3.67 3.21 11.43
CA ALA A 183 -4.35 1.93 11.59
C ALA A 183 -3.77 0.86 10.66
N PHE A 184 -3.42 1.24 9.43
CA PHE A 184 -2.70 0.37 8.49
C PHE A 184 -1.35 -0.10 9.05
N VAL A 185 -0.52 0.83 9.55
CA VAL A 185 0.79 0.50 10.13
C VAL A 185 0.64 -0.37 11.39
N GLN A 186 -0.32 -0.05 12.26
CA GLN A 186 -0.61 -0.83 13.47
C GLN A 186 -1.07 -2.25 13.15
N SER A 187 -1.94 -2.41 12.14
CA SER A 187 -2.38 -3.74 11.67
C SER A 187 -1.21 -4.54 11.13
N LEU A 188 -0.36 -3.96 10.27
CA LEU A 188 0.84 -4.63 9.77
C LEU A 188 1.77 -5.06 10.91
N CYS A 189 2.05 -4.16 11.86
CA CYS A 189 2.92 -4.46 12.99
C CYS A 189 2.36 -5.56 13.89
N SER A 190 1.06 -5.51 14.18
CA SER A 190 0.37 -6.48 15.04
C SER A 190 0.37 -7.86 14.40
N LEU A 191 -0.05 -7.95 13.13
CA LEU A 191 -0.09 -9.19 12.37
C LEU A 191 1.31 -9.78 12.18
N TYR A 192 2.30 -8.93 11.88
CA TYR A 192 3.68 -9.37 11.74
C TYR A 192 4.18 -9.99 13.04
N THR A 193 3.92 -9.33 14.17
CA THR A 193 4.31 -9.82 15.49
C THR A 193 3.63 -11.15 15.80
N GLN A 194 2.34 -11.27 15.50
CA GLN A 194 1.58 -12.51 15.72
C GLN A 194 2.09 -13.69 14.88
N ARG A 195 2.54 -13.44 13.64
CA ARG A 195 2.88 -14.50 12.67
C ARG A 195 4.36 -14.86 12.64
N PHE A 196 5.27 -13.95 12.99
CA PHE A 196 6.69 -14.08 12.68
C PHE A 196 7.66 -13.65 13.79
N ALA A 197 7.19 -13.10 14.90
CA ALA A 197 8.05 -12.59 15.98
C ALA A 197 8.12 -13.53 17.19
#